data_AF-A0A803PSF2-F1
#
_entry.id   AF-A0A803PSF2-F1
#
_cell.length_a   1.000
_cell.length_b   1.000
_cell.length_c   1.000
_cell.angle_alpha   90.00
_cell.angle_beta   90.00
_cell.angle_gamma   90.00
#
_symmetry.space_group_name_H-M   'P 1'
#
loop_
_entity.id
_entity.type
_entity.pdbx_description
1 polymer ?
#
loop_
_entity_poly.entity_id
_entity_poly.type
_entity_poly.pdbx_seq_one_letter_code
_entity_poly.pdbx_strand_id
1 'polypeptide(L)'
;MISTTDFAQHTLDQVEPIRNLFAALFLSSIGMLIHVHFLWSHVDILLASVILVIVIKTAVVTIVTKAFRYSIKTSFIVGISLAQIGEFAFVLLSRASNLHLIEGKMYLLLLGTTAFSLVTTPLLFKLIPAVLNLGVLMHWFPSESNIQIEEKASMIDSFNRML
;
A
#
# COMPACT_ATOMS: atom_id res chain seq x y z
N MET A 1 -18.24 -21.25 0.42
CA MET A 1 -19.65 -20.84 0.25
C MET A 1 -20.29 -20.57 1.60
N ILE A 2 -19.81 -19.55 2.32
CA ILE A 2 -20.38 -19.07 3.60
C ILE A 2 -20.75 -17.58 3.52
N SER A 3 -20.61 -16.96 2.34
CA SER A 3 -20.71 -15.51 2.13
C SER A 3 -22.12 -15.04 1.74
N THR A 4 -23.14 -15.90 1.87
CA THR A 4 -24.50 -15.64 1.34
C THR A 4 -25.62 -15.78 2.38
N THR A 5 -25.30 -15.92 3.66
CA THR A 5 -26.29 -15.96 4.75
C THR A 5 -26.06 -14.82 5.73
N ASP A 6 -27.15 -14.28 6.29
CA ASP A 6 -27.14 -13.16 7.25
C ASP A 6 -26.30 -13.43 8.53
N PHE A 7 -25.93 -14.70 8.78
CA PHE A 7 -25.02 -15.12 9.85
C PHE A 7 -23.52 -14.87 9.55
N ALA A 8 -23.14 -14.64 8.29
CA ALA A 8 -21.76 -14.34 7.92
C ALA A 8 -21.31 -12.98 8.47
N GLN A 9 -22.18 -11.97 8.43
CA GLN A 9 -21.92 -10.66 9.03
C GLN A 9 -21.75 -10.76 10.54
N HIS A 10 -22.68 -11.44 11.24
CA HIS A 10 -22.59 -11.62 12.69
C HIS A 10 -21.38 -12.43 13.17
N THR A 11 -20.81 -13.30 12.34
CA THR A 11 -19.58 -14.04 12.67
C THR A 11 -18.33 -13.18 12.41
N LEU A 12 -18.33 -12.37 11.34
CA LEU A 12 -17.25 -11.43 11.04
C LEU A 12 -17.14 -10.33 12.10
N ASP A 13 -18.27 -9.81 12.59
CA ASP A 13 -18.33 -8.82 13.66
C ASP A 13 -17.75 -9.35 14.98
N GLN A 14 -17.82 -10.67 15.21
CA GLN A 14 -17.24 -11.30 16.40
C GLN A 14 -15.73 -11.58 16.28
N VAL A 15 -15.19 -11.69 15.06
CA VAL A 15 -13.75 -11.91 14.81
C VAL A 15 -12.98 -10.59 14.77
N GLU A 16 -13.64 -9.48 14.43
CA GLU A 16 -13.02 -8.16 14.39
C GLU A 16 -12.35 -7.71 15.71
N PRO A 17 -12.97 -7.88 16.90
CA PRO A 17 -12.32 -7.60 18.17
C PRO A 17 -11.06 -8.44 18.41
N ILE A 18 -11.12 -9.73 18.05
CA ILE A 18 -10.00 -10.67 18.20
C ILE A 18 -8.84 -10.26 17.28
N ARG A 19 -9.13 -9.93 16.02
CA ARG A 19 -8.14 -9.42 15.06
C ARG A 19 -7.46 -8.17 15.60
N ASN A 20 -8.23 -7.23 16.15
CA ASN A 20 -7.69 -5.99 16.69
C ASN A 20 -6.78 -6.24 17.91
N LEU A 21 -7.15 -7.20 18.78
CA LEU A 21 -6.29 -7.62 19.89
C LEU A 21 -4.97 -8.22 19.41
N PHE A 22 -5.01 -9.14 18.44
CA PHE A 22 -3.78 -9.73 17.87
C PHE A 22 -2.91 -8.70 17.16
N ALA A 23 -3.51 -7.77 16.40
CA ALA A 23 -2.79 -6.69 15.76
C ALA A 23 -2.10 -5.79 16.80
N ALA A 24 -2.79 -5.45 17.91
CA ALA A 24 -2.21 -4.68 19.00
C ALA A 24 -1.04 -5.41 19.68
N LEU A 25 -1.18 -6.71 19.95
CA LEU A 25 -0.12 -7.53 20.53
C LEU A 25 1.09 -7.68 19.60
N PHE A 26 0.84 -7.87 18.30
CA PHE A 26 1.87 -7.95 17.27
C PHE A 26 2.66 -6.65 17.18
N LEU A 27 1.96 -5.52 17.06
CA LEU A 27 2.59 -4.21 16.94
C LEU A 27 3.36 -3.83 18.22
N SER A 28 2.82 -4.15 19.40
CA SER A 28 3.49 -3.97 20.69
C SER A 28 4.79 -4.78 20.77
N SER A 29 4.75 -6.05 20.35
CA SER A 29 5.92 -6.93 20.33
C SER A 29 7.01 -6.42 19.38
N ILE A 30 6.63 -5.92 18.20
CA ILE A 30 7.58 -5.28 17.27
C ILE A 30 8.18 -4.02 17.89
N GLY A 31 7.36 -3.19 18.54
CA GLY A 31 7.82 -1.98 19.23
C GLY A 31 8.91 -2.29 20.26
N MET A 32 8.78 -3.39 20.99
CA MET A 32 9.78 -3.84 21.96
C MET A 32 11.08 -4.35 21.31
N LEU A 33 11.01 -4.90 20.10
CA LEU A 33 12.19 -5.36 19.34
C LEU A 33 12.97 -4.21 18.68
N ILE A 34 12.36 -3.03 18.52
CA ILE A 34 12.98 -1.88 17.86
C ILE A 34 13.91 -1.15 18.83
N HIS A 35 15.18 -1.05 18.44
CA HIS A 35 16.18 -0.29 19.19
C HIS A 35 16.22 1.18 18.72
N VAL A 36 15.37 2.03 19.31
CA VAL A 36 15.18 3.44 18.88
C VAL A 36 16.50 4.22 18.80
N HIS A 37 17.39 4.06 19.77
CA HIS A 37 18.69 4.75 19.77
C HIS A 37 19.57 4.38 18.57
N PHE A 38 19.49 3.13 18.11
CA PHE A 38 20.26 2.68 16.94
C PHE A 38 19.67 3.23 15.64
N LEU A 39 18.34 3.24 15.52
CA LEU A 39 17.64 3.85 14.37
C LEU A 39 17.90 5.35 14.29
N TRP A 40 17.94 6.05 15.43
CA TRP A 40 18.22 7.48 15.46
C TRP A 40 19.65 7.79 14.99
N SER A 41 20.60 6.94 15.37
CA SER A 41 22.00 7.08 14.94
C SER A 41 22.21 6.80 13.45
N HIS A 42 21.31 6.04 12.80
CA HIS A 42 21.38 5.66 11.39
C HIS A 42 20.10 6.08 10.63
N VAL A 43 19.57 7.25 10.98
CA VAL A 43 18.30 7.74 10.44
C VAL A 43 18.39 7.99 8.93
N ASP A 44 19.57 8.35 8.45
CA ASP A 44 19.94 8.53 7.05
C ASP A 44 19.72 7.23 6.24
N ILE A 45 20.29 6.12 6.71
CA ILE A 45 20.16 4.81 6.05
C ILE A 45 18.72 4.29 6.17
N LEU A 46 18.06 4.54 7.30
CA LEU A 46 16.66 4.19 7.51
C LEU A 46 15.75 4.90 6.51
N LEU A 47 15.85 6.23 6.39
CA LEU A 47 15.03 7.01 5.47
C LEU A 47 15.29 6.60 4.02
N ALA A 48 16.56 6.43 3.65
CA ALA A 48 16.94 5.98 2.31
C ALA A 48 16.32 4.61 1.99
N SER A 49 16.35 3.67 2.94
CA SER A 49 15.75 2.34 2.77
C SER A 49 14.23 2.39 2.62
N VAL A 50 13.54 3.21 3.44
CA VAL A 50 12.08 3.38 3.34
C VAL A 50 11.69 3.97 1.99
N ILE A 51 12.35 5.05 1.57
CA ILE A 51 12.07 5.71 0.28
C ILE A 51 12.35 4.74 -0.87
N LEU A 52 13.48 4.03 -0.83
CA LEU A 52 13.86 3.06 -1.84
C LEU A 52 12.79 1.97 -2.00
N VAL A 53 12.32 1.40 -0.89
CA VAL A 53 11.28 0.34 -0.93
C VAL A 53 9.97 0.89 -1.50
N ILE A 54 9.53 2.08 -1.05
CA ILE A 54 8.29 2.69 -1.56
C ILE A 54 8.40 2.95 -3.06
N VAL A 55 9.48 3.60 -3.52
CA VAL A 55 9.69 3.95 -4.92
C VAL A 55 9.76 2.72 -5.80
N ILE A 56 10.57 1.72 -5.43
CA ILE A 56 10.70 0.49 -6.21
C ILE A 56 9.36 -0.23 -6.29
N LYS A 57 8.67 -0.41 -5.15
CA LYS A 57 7.43 -1.17 -5.11
C LYS A 57 6.32 -0.47 -5.88
N THR A 58 6.19 0.85 -5.74
CA THR A 58 5.26 1.64 -6.54
C THR A 58 5.59 1.54 -8.03
N ALA A 59 6.85 1.69 -8.43
CA ALA A 59 7.26 1.59 -9.83
C ALA A 59 6.92 0.21 -10.42
N VAL A 60 7.27 -0.88 -9.73
CA VAL A 60 6.97 -2.25 -10.17
C VAL A 60 5.47 -2.45 -10.33
N VAL A 61 4.66 -2.07 -9.35
CA VAL A 61 3.20 -2.24 -9.40
C VAL A 61 2.57 -1.38 -10.49
N THR A 62 3.03 -0.13 -10.66
CA THR A 62 2.54 0.75 -11.74
C THR A 62 2.89 0.21 -13.12
N ILE A 63 4.10 -0.35 -13.32
CA ILE A 63 4.50 -0.99 -14.58
C ILE A 63 3.62 -2.22 -14.86
N VAL A 64 3.45 -3.08 -13.85
CA VAL A 64 2.64 -4.30 -13.98
C VAL A 64 1.19 -3.95 -14.31
N THR A 65 0.56 -3.06 -13.55
CA THR A 65 -0.83 -2.65 -13.79
C THR A 65 -1.01 -1.96 -15.14
N LYS A 66 -0.02 -1.19 -15.60
CA LYS A 66 -0.03 -0.61 -16.95
C LYS A 66 0.06 -1.69 -18.03
N ALA A 67 0.81 -2.77 -17.81
CA ALA A 67 0.86 -3.90 -18.74
C ALA A 67 -0.51 -4.61 -18.87
N PHE A 68 -1.35 -4.56 -17.83
CA PHE A 68 -2.75 -5.00 -17.88
C PHE A 68 -3.72 -4.00 -18.54
N ARG A 69 -3.19 -2.93 -19.18
CA ARG A 69 -3.95 -1.90 -19.92
C ARG A 69 -4.88 -1.04 -19.06
N TYR A 70 -4.60 -0.92 -17.76
CA TYR A 70 -5.26 0.09 -16.92
C TYR A 70 -4.75 1.50 -17.21
N SER A 71 -5.58 2.49 -16.88
CA SER A 71 -5.22 3.91 -16.96
C SER A 71 -3.98 4.24 -16.15
N ILE A 72 -3.16 5.17 -16.63
CA ILE A 72 -1.98 5.65 -15.91
C ILE A 72 -2.34 6.23 -14.52
N LYS A 73 -3.53 6.85 -14.39
CA LYS A 73 -4.08 7.33 -13.10
C LYS A 73 -4.28 6.15 -12.15
N THR A 74 -5.04 5.16 -12.58
CA THR A 74 -5.37 3.97 -11.79
C THR A 74 -4.13 3.17 -11.41
N SER A 75 -3.22 2.95 -12.36
CA SER A 75 -1.96 2.24 -12.14
C SER A 75 -1.06 2.91 -11.10
N PHE A 76 -1.04 4.23 -11.06
CA PHE A 76 -0.26 4.98 -10.07
C PHE A 76 -0.90 4.94 -8.68
N ILE A 77 -2.23 5.10 -8.60
CA ILE A 77 -2.98 4.98 -7.34
C ILE A 77 -2.78 3.60 -6.72
N VAL A 78 -2.92 2.54 -7.52
CA VAL A 78 -2.70 1.16 -7.08
C VAL A 78 -1.24 0.94 -6.67
N GLY A 79 -0.29 1.52 -7.42
CA GLY A 79 1.15 1.46 -7.09
C GLY A 79 1.49 2.07 -5.73
N ILE A 80 0.93 3.23 -5.40
CA ILE A 80 1.09 3.86 -4.08
C ILE A 80 0.38 3.04 -3.00
N SER A 81 -0.83 2.58 -3.30
CA SER A 81 -1.67 1.84 -2.34
C SER A 81 -1.02 0.51 -1.90
N LEU A 82 -0.23 -0.12 -2.78
CA LEU A 82 0.47 -1.36 -2.50
C LEU A 82 1.92 -1.18 -2.04
N ALA A 83 2.41 0.06 -1.91
CA ALA A 83 3.81 0.35 -1.59
C ALA A 83 4.23 -0.07 -0.17
N GLN A 84 3.28 -0.29 0.73
CA GLN A 84 3.51 -0.69 2.13
C GLN A 84 4.19 -2.06 2.26
N ILE A 85 5.12 -2.19 3.20
CA ILE A 85 5.65 -3.50 3.59
C ILE A 85 4.62 -4.18 4.51
N GLY A 86 4.21 -5.41 4.17
CA GLY A 86 3.22 -6.16 4.95
C GLY A 86 3.79 -6.79 6.23
N GLU A 87 2.92 -7.20 7.14
CA GLU A 87 3.26 -7.81 8.44
C GLU A 87 4.10 -9.09 8.33
N PHE A 88 3.94 -9.83 7.24
CA PHE A 88 4.74 -11.03 6.95
C PHE A 88 6.25 -10.77 6.87
N ALA A 89 6.67 -9.54 6.53
CA ALA A 89 8.08 -9.19 6.51
C ALA A 89 8.73 -9.32 7.89
N PHE A 90 8.01 -9.02 8.98
CA PHE A 90 8.53 -9.21 10.34
C PHE A 90 8.78 -10.68 10.66
N VAL A 91 7.88 -11.56 10.24
CA VAL A 91 8.03 -13.00 10.43
C VAL A 91 9.24 -13.51 9.65
N LEU A 92 9.39 -13.09 8.39
CA LEU A 92 10.53 -13.47 7.55
C LEU A 92 11.86 -12.96 8.12
N LEU A 93 11.91 -11.70 8.57
CA LEU A 93 13.10 -11.10 9.18
C LEU A 93 13.48 -11.80 10.47
N SER A 94 12.52 -12.09 11.34
CA SER A 94 12.75 -12.85 12.57
C SER A 94 13.32 -14.24 12.25
N ARG A 95 12.74 -14.96 11.28
CA ARG A 95 13.26 -16.27 10.87
C ARG A 95 14.66 -16.18 10.24
N ALA A 96 14.91 -15.19 9.39
CA ALA A 96 16.22 -14.95 8.79
C ALA A 96 17.30 -14.66 9.86
N SER A 97 16.96 -13.85 10.88
CA SER A 97 17.86 -13.57 11.99
C SER A 97 18.14 -14.82 12.84
N ASN A 98 17.13 -15.65 13.12
CA ASN A 98 17.30 -16.89 13.87
C ASN A 98 18.20 -17.90 13.13
N LEU A 99 18.15 -17.90 11.79
CA LEU A 99 19.02 -18.71 10.94
C LEU A 99 20.41 -18.08 10.71
N HIS A 100 20.71 -16.95 11.34
CA HIS A 100 21.96 -16.19 11.16
C HIS A 100 22.24 -15.80 9.70
N LEU A 101 21.20 -15.66 8.87
CA LEU A 101 21.32 -15.22 7.47
C LEU A 101 21.55 -13.71 7.34
N ILE A 102 21.23 -12.95 8.37
CA ILE A 102 21.35 -11.50 8.42
C ILE A 102 22.10 -11.09 9.69
N GLU A 103 23.02 -10.13 9.55
CA GLU A 103 23.73 -9.55 10.69
C GLU A 103 22.78 -8.73 11.57
N GLY A 104 23.08 -8.63 12.87
CA GLY A 104 22.23 -7.92 13.83
C GLY A 104 21.96 -6.46 13.44
N LYS A 105 22.95 -5.76 12.88
CA LYS A 105 22.78 -4.38 12.38
C LYS A 105 21.77 -4.31 11.23
N MET A 106 21.86 -5.23 10.28
CA MET A 106 20.95 -5.32 9.14
C MET A 106 19.54 -5.70 9.62
N TYR A 107 19.41 -6.62 10.57
CA TYR A 107 18.13 -6.98 11.18
C TYR A 107 17.46 -5.75 11.79
N LEU A 108 18.16 -4.96 12.62
CA LEU A 108 17.61 -3.74 13.22
C LEU A 108 17.18 -2.71 12.17
N LEU A 109 17.97 -2.50 11.12
CA LEU A 109 17.63 -1.57 10.03
C LEU A 109 16.40 -2.02 9.25
N LEU A 110 16.31 -3.30 8.88
CA LEU A 110 15.18 -3.84 8.11
C LEU A 110 13.89 -3.91 8.95
N LEU A 111 14.02 -4.24 10.24
CA LEU A 111 12.91 -4.22 11.19
C LEU A 111 12.36 -2.79 11.33
N GLY A 112 13.26 -1.82 11.52
CA GLY A 112 12.93 -0.40 11.58
C GLY A 112 12.28 0.11 10.30
N THR A 113 12.84 -0.25 9.15
CA THR A 113 12.31 0.12 7.81
C THR A 113 10.89 -0.41 7.63
N THR A 114 10.64 -1.67 8.00
CA THR A 114 9.33 -2.30 7.93
C THR A 114 8.31 -1.59 8.82
N ALA A 115 8.66 -1.34 10.09
CA ALA A 115 7.78 -0.65 11.03
C ALA A 115 7.49 0.79 10.61
N PHE A 116 8.51 1.52 10.17
CA PHE A 116 8.35 2.89 9.71
C PHE A 116 7.50 2.97 8.43
N SER A 117 7.65 2.00 7.53
CA SER A 117 6.78 1.87 6.35
C SER A 117 5.31 1.66 6.75
N LEU A 118 5.01 0.81 7.74
CA LEU A 118 3.65 0.62 8.24
C LEU A 118 3.03 1.92 8.78
N VAL A 119 3.80 2.68 9.58
CA VAL A 119 3.34 3.96 10.14
C VAL A 119 3.17 5.04 9.06
N THR A 120 4.06 5.05 8.06
CA THR A 120 4.03 6.04 6.97
C THR A 120 2.89 5.77 5.99
N THR A 121 2.46 4.52 5.84
CA THR A 121 1.44 4.14 4.86
C THR A 121 0.10 4.88 5.00
N PRO A 122 -0.57 4.91 6.17
CA PRO A 122 -1.83 5.65 6.30
C PRO A 122 -1.67 7.15 6.00
N LEU A 123 -0.49 7.73 6.25
CA LEU A 123 -0.16 9.10 5.84
C LEU A 123 -0.07 9.20 4.31
N LEU A 124 0.60 8.24 3.67
CA LEU A 124 0.71 8.13 2.22
C LEU A 124 -0.68 8.03 1.55
N PHE A 125 -1.60 7.24 2.11
CA PHE A 125 -2.97 7.13 1.63
C PHE A 125 -3.73 8.46 1.71
N LYS A 126 -3.57 9.22 2.80
CA LYS A 126 -4.15 10.57 2.93
C LYS A 126 -3.55 11.57 1.93
N LEU A 127 -2.30 11.35 1.51
CA LEU A 127 -1.60 12.18 0.53
C LEU A 127 -1.97 11.85 -0.92
N ILE A 128 -2.54 10.67 -1.22
CA ILE A 128 -2.99 10.29 -2.58
C ILE A 128 -3.79 11.41 -3.28
N PRO A 129 -4.87 11.98 -2.70
CA PRO A 129 -5.62 13.06 -3.37
C PRO A 129 -4.77 14.31 -3.63
N ALA A 130 -3.85 14.66 -2.74
CA ALA A 130 -2.93 15.79 -2.93
C ALA A 130 -1.93 15.51 -4.06
N VAL A 131 -1.37 14.29 -4.10
CA VAL A 131 -0.44 13.85 -5.15
C VAL A 131 -1.14 13.79 -6.52
N LEU A 132 -2.40 13.34 -6.55
CA LEU A 132 -3.21 13.34 -7.78
C LEU A 132 -3.46 14.76 -8.30
N ASN A 133 -3.84 15.69 -7.43
CA ASN A 133 -4.05 17.10 -7.82
C ASN A 133 -2.77 17.74 -8.36
N LEU A 134 -1.62 17.45 -7.75
CA LEU A 134 -0.32 17.91 -8.22
C LEU A 134 0.07 17.26 -9.56
N GLY A 135 -0.22 15.96 -9.74
CA GLY A 135 0.04 15.25 -10.99
C GLY A 135 -0.87 15.68 -12.15
N VAL A 136 -2.12 16.04 -11.85
CA VAL A 136 -3.05 16.66 -12.81
C VAL A 136 -2.53 18.04 -13.24
N LEU A 137 -2.00 18.83 -12.30
CA LEU A 137 -1.36 20.12 -12.59
C LEU A 137 -0.13 19.96 -13.51
N MET A 138 0.65 18.88 -13.35
CA MET A 138 1.83 18.61 -14.17
C MET A 138 1.52 17.94 -15.53
N HIS A 139 0.27 17.81 -15.97
CA HIS A 139 -0.13 17.12 -17.22
C HIS A 139 0.21 15.60 -17.29
N TRP A 140 0.83 15.02 -16.27
CA TRP A 140 1.23 13.59 -16.26
C TRP A 140 0.07 12.60 -16.41
N PHE A 141 -1.17 13.06 -16.18
CA PHE A 141 -2.35 12.24 -16.33
C PHE A 141 -3.32 12.84 -17.36
N PRO A 142 -3.51 12.18 -18.53
CA PRO A 142 -4.54 12.58 -19.48
C PRO A 142 -5.91 12.56 -18.79
N SER A 143 -6.73 13.57 -19.06
CA SER A 143 -8.08 13.62 -18.53
C SER A 143 -8.93 12.52 -19.19
N GLU A 144 -9.23 11.45 -18.46
CA GLU A 144 -10.22 10.45 -18.85
C GLU A 144 -11.64 11.01 -19.01
N SER A 145 -11.83 12.32 -18.86
CA SER A 145 -13.10 12.99 -19.15
C SER A 145 -13.57 12.78 -20.60
N ASN A 146 -12.69 12.55 -21.57
CA ASN A 146 -13.13 12.42 -22.96
C ASN A 146 -13.76 11.05 -23.31
N ILE A 147 -13.30 9.94 -22.72
CA ILE A 147 -13.80 8.59 -23.10
C ILE A 147 -15.24 8.39 -22.62
N GLN A 148 -15.56 8.90 -21.42
CA GLN A 148 -16.89 8.74 -20.83
C GLN A 148 -17.93 9.71 -21.42
N ILE A 149 -17.49 10.88 -21.92
CA ILE A 149 -18.36 11.81 -22.65
C ILE A 149 -18.66 11.28 -24.05
N GLU A 150 -17.70 10.64 -24.72
CA GLU A 150 -17.87 10.09 -26.07
C GLU A 150 -18.73 8.81 -26.08
N GLU A 151 -18.60 7.95 -25.06
CA GLU A 151 -19.47 6.76 -24.89
C GLU A 151 -20.90 7.15 -24.50
N LYS A 152 -21.07 8.16 -23.65
CA LYS A 152 -22.40 8.69 -23.30
C LYS A 152 -23.03 9.44 -24.47
N ALA A 153 -22.25 10.16 -25.27
CA ALA A 153 -22.71 10.83 -26.48
C ALA A 153 -23.10 9.83 -27.59
N SER A 154 -22.34 8.75 -27.77
CA SER A 154 -22.67 7.71 -28.77
C SER A 154 -23.91 6.90 -28.38
N MET A 155 -24.11 6.62 -27.09
CA MET A 155 -25.33 6.00 -26.56
C MET A 155 -26.57 6.90 -26.73
N ILE A 156 -26.42 8.21 -26.53
CA ILE A 156 -27.52 9.17 -26.74
C ILE A 156 -27.85 9.29 -28.23
N ASP A 157 -26.84 9.32 -29.11
CA ASP A 157 -27.05 9.37 -30.56
C ASP A 157 -27.68 8.07 -31.11
N SER A 158 -27.30 6.91 -30.57
CA SER A 158 -27.94 5.63 -30.96
C SER A 158 -29.39 5.54 -30.50
N PHE A 159 -29.71 6.06 -29.31
CA PHE A 159 -31.07 6.11 -28.80
C PHE A 159 -31.96 7.04 -29.64
N ASN A 160 -31.44 8.19 -30.05
CA ASN A 160 -32.19 9.17 -30.85
C ASN A 160 -32.42 8.73 -32.31
N ARG A 161 -31.59 7.84 -32.86
CA ARG A 161 -31.82 7.21 -34.18
C ARG A 161 -32.87 6.07 -34.15
N MET A 162 -33.30 5.64 -32.97
CA MET A 162 -34.24 4.53 -32.77
C MET A 162 -35.68 5.01 -32.54
N LEU A 163 -35.89 6.33 -32.38
CA LEU A 163 -37.18 7.02 -32.32
C LEU A 163 -37.50 7.69 -33.66
#